data_AF-A0A1Q5M446-F1
#
_entry.id   AF-A0A1Q5M446-F1
#
_cell.length_a   1.000
_cell.length_b   1.000
_cell.length_c   1.000
_cell.angle_alpha   90.00
_cell.angle_beta   90.00
_cell.angle_gamma   90.00
#
_symmetry.space_group_name_H-M   'P 1'
#
loop_
_entity.id
_entity.type
_entity.pdbx_description
1 polymer ?
#
loop_
_entity_poly.entity_id
_entity_poly.type
_entity_poly.pdbx_seq_one_letter_code
_entity_poly.pdbx_strand_id
1 'polypeptide(L)'
;MRPHIADGDSRLSLWLRVREYAVPPSMIETATARRHVGDWAGACAAAGIDVDLRLRPLARTHGRELASQVRDDLRHLAPDLLRWQMPRIAPDGLLRPGLTIALARYGRQDPVHLVVRTPPAWADGGQRISLALWDTSRLGAEARHHPHPRPGPRFRLDLHRHLWDARRSGELRVRSGADRPTADADPRGLVPPGHHCAVDRWADEARIVLRDAGRTTGSVTVRIGAGHRLVLTLPDDGDGPAPPSAARITPAAGAGSVAALPVLPDAATHVLPDLELLRTGAIRAERLHPLVAAALAPERAATGQPRTSDPAVRPHLVECRGARHRIGLVDGVLVPLDHDPDEIRCEELLAELTGTPLPCLQAIDRAHRRPDCLTGVRERLDHGDIAGALAVVENLLGPDARLRGGPLRDELEAAARRRITYGLYRSGLSGPAPEWLHPARPRPDDRRSHPRHATHG
;
A
#
# COMPACT_ATOMS: atom_id res chain seq x y z
N MET A 1 -26.65 -4.85 -11.70
CA MET A 1 -26.94 -3.62 -10.93
C MET A 1 -27.73 -4.04 -9.70
N ARG A 2 -27.06 -4.15 -8.55
CA ARG A 2 -27.68 -4.43 -7.24
C ARG A 2 -27.45 -3.21 -6.34
N PRO A 3 -28.39 -2.88 -5.43
CA PRO A 3 -28.36 -1.64 -4.66
C PRO A 3 -27.25 -1.71 -3.61
N HIS A 4 -26.46 -0.64 -3.55
CA HIS A 4 -25.35 -0.45 -2.61
C HIS A 4 -25.93 0.13 -1.31
N ILE A 5 -26.06 -0.70 -0.28
CA ILE A 5 -26.30 -0.26 1.11
C ILE A 5 -25.17 -0.86 1.95
N ALA A 6 -24.56 -0.03 2.81
CA ALA A 6 -23.39 -0.26 3.69
C ALA A 6 -22.00 0.14 3.12
N ASP A 7 -21.72 1.45 3.05
CA ASP A 7 -20.43 2.00 2.61
C ASP A 7 -19.35 2.06 3.74
N GLY A 8 -19.75 1.87 5.00
CA GLY A 8 -18.83 1.82 6.15
C GLY A 8 -18.15 0.46 6.33
N ASP A 9 -18.93 -0.63 6.22
CA ASP A 9 -18.41 -2.00 6.41
C ASP A 9 -17.42 -2.40 5.30
N SER A 10 -17.58 -1.87 4.08
CA SER A 10 -16.71 -2.15 2.95
C SER A 10 -15.30 -1.58 3.14
N ARG A 11 -15.20 -0.35 3.67
CA ARG A 11 -13.91 0.33 3.94
C ARG A 11 -13.19 -0.29 5.14
N LEU A 12 -13.90 -0.63 6.22
CA LEU A 12 -13.28 -1.29 7.37
C LEU A 12 -12.77 -2.69 7.00
N SER A 13 -13.58 -3.45 6.25
CA SER A 13 -13.17 -4.78 5.74
C SER A 13 -11.96 -4.69 4.81
N LEU A 14 -11.93 -3.68 3.93
CA LEU A 14 -10.78 -3.36 3.09
C LEU A 14 -9.52 -3.17 3.95
N TRP A 15 -9.56 -2.31 4.97
CA TRP A 15 -8.37 -2.03 5.78
C TRP A 15 -7.96 -3.20 6.66
N LEU A 16 -8.88 -4.02 7.16
CA LEU A 16 -8.56 -5.26 7.85
C LEU A 16 -7.83 -6.25 6.93
N ARG A 17 -8.32 -6.44 5.71
CA ARG A 17 -7.68 -7.29 4.68
C ARG A 17 -6.29 -6.79 4.31
N VAL A 18 -6.13 -5.49 4.07
CA VAL A 18 -4.82 -4.86 3.81
C VAL A 18 -3.86 -5.11 4.97
N ARG A 19 -4.35 -5.06 6.21
CA ARG A 19 -3.52 -5.24 7.39
C ARG A 19 -3.07 -6.69 7.59
N GLU A 20 -3.91 -7.63 7.21
CA GLU A 20 -3.58 -9.05 7.24
C GLU A 20 -2.52 -9.42 6.18
N TYR A 21 -2.65 -8.89 4.96
CA TYR A 21 -1.86 -9.37 3.82
C TYR A 21 -0.79 -8.41 3.29
N ALA A 22 -1.02 -7.09 3.34
CA ALA A 22 -0.10 -6.14 2.73
C ALA A 22 1.10 -5.80 3.61
N VAL A 23 0.96 -5.87 4.94
CA VAL A 23 2.03 -5.64 5.91
C VAL A 23 1.91 -6.66 7.05
N PRO A 24 2.25 -7.94 6.79
CA PRO A 24 2.11 -9.01 7.78
C PRO A 24 3.05 -8.82 8.98
N PRO A 25 2.76 -9.41 10.15
CA PRO A 25 3.61 -9.28 11.34
C PRO A 25 5.08 -9.66 11.12
N SER A 26 5.35 -10.72 10.36
CA SER A 26 6.70 -11.17 10.03
C SER A 26 7.51 -10.12 9.24
N MET A 27 6.84 -9.35 8.37
CA MET A 27 7.44 -8.22 7.65
C MET A 27 7.83 -7.10 8.62
N ILE A 28 6.93 -6.74 9.54
CA ILE A 28 7.16 -5.70 10.55
C ILE A 28 8.34 -6.08 11.44
N GLU A 29 8.36 -7.32 11.93
CA GLU A 29 9.41 -7.86 12.78
C GLU A 29 10.77 -7.83 12.07
N THR A 30 10.83 -8.34 10.84
CA THR A 30 12.07 -8.39 10.06
C THR A 30 12.56 -6.99 9.71
N ALA A 31 11.69 -6.10 9.23
CA ALA A 31 12.05 -4.72 8.88
C ALA A 31 12.50 -3.93 10.10
N THR A 32 11.80 -4.09 11.23
CA THR A 32 12.16 -3.45 12.51
C THR A 32 13.51 -3.93 13.02
N ALA A 33 13.77 -5.25 13.03
CA ALA A 33 15.06 -5.81 13.45
C ALA A 33 16.22 -5.25 12.60
N ARG A 34 16.05 -5.22 11.27
CA ARG A 34 17.03 -4.67 10.33
C ARG A 34 17.29 -3.17 10.54
N ARG A 35 16.21 -2.40 10.75
CA ARG A 35 16.29 -0.97 11.07
C ARG A 35 17.06 -0.70 12.36
N HIS A 36 16.82 -1.48 13.42
CA HIS A 36 17.50 -1.30 14.72
C HIS A 36 19.01 -1.53 14.66
N VAL A 37 19.49 -2.41 13.78
CA VAL A 37 20.94 -2.60 13.55
C VAL A 37 21.52 -1.65 12.50
N GLY A 38 20.73 -0.70 11.98
CA GLY A 38 21.15 0.29 10.99
C GLY A 38 21.17 -0.20 9.54
N ASP A 39 20.70 -1.42 9.27
CA ASP A 39 20.57 -2.01 7.93
C ASP A 39 19.28 -1.54 7.25
N TRP A 40 19.24 -0.25 6.87
CA TRP A 40 18.09 0.35 6.20
C TRP A 40 17.77 -0.28 4.83
N ALA A 41 18.79 -0.78 4.13
CA ALA A 41 18.60 -1.44 2.84
C ALA A 41 17.94 -2.81 3.01
N GLY A 42 18.39 -3.60 4.00
CA GLY A 42 17.74 -4.85 4.40
C GLY A 42 16.32 -4.64 4.92
N ALA A 43 16.08 -3.55 5.68
CA ALA A 43 14.73 -3.18 6.10
C ALA A 43 13.82 -2.87 4.91
N CYS A 44 14.30 -2.11 3.92
CA CYS A 44 13.57 -1.84 2.68
C CYS A 44 13.24 -3.15 1.94
N ALA A 45 14.23 -4.04 1.80
CA ALA A 45 14.05 -5.32 1.12
C ALA A 45 12.98 -6.19 1.81
N ALA A 46 12.98 -6.24 3.14
CA ALA A 46 11.97 -6.96 3.93
C ALA A 46 10.54 -6.42 3.69
N ALA A 47 10.40 -5.11 3.51
CA ALA A 47 9.12 -4.46 3.20
C ALA A 47 8.77 -4.44 1.70
N GLY A 48 9.51 -5.16 0.85
CA GLY A 48 9.28 -5.16 -0.59
C GLY A 48 9.56 -3.80 -1.27
N ILE A 49 10.44 -3.01 -0.66
CA ILE A 49 10.92 -1.72 -1.18
C ILE A 49 12.30 -1.90 -1.81
N ASP A 50 12.37 -1.51 -3.07
CA ASP A 50 13.50 -1.63 -3.95
C ASP A 50 14.33 -0.34 -3.96
N VAL A 51 15.58 -0.42 -3.52
CA VAL A 51 16.45 0.76 -3.42
C VAL A 51 17.11 1.06 -4.77
N ASP A 52 16.67 2.14 -5.41
CA ASP A 52 17.15 2.66 -6.70
C ASP A 52 17.90 4.00 -6.54
N LEU A 53 18.64 4.15 -5.44
CA LEU A 53 19.46 5.33 -5.19
C LEU A 53 20.87 4.94 -4.75
N ARG A 54 21.85 5.76 -5.15
CA ARG A 54 23.26 5.57 -4.78
C ARG A 54 23.80 6.83 -4.10
N LEU A 55 24.19 6.70 -2.84
CA LEU A 55 24.71 7.83 -2.04
C LEU A 55 26.07 8.34 -2.53
N ARG A 56 26.89 7.50 -3.16
CA ARG A 56 28.21 7.89 -3.68
C ARG A 56 28.08 8.89 -4.85
N PRO A 57 27.34 8.60 -5.94
CA PRO A 57 27.01 9.59 -6.97
C PRO A 57 26.37 10.85 -6.40
N LEU A 58 25.40 10.70 -5.49
CA LEU A 58 24.75 11.84 -4.83
C LEU A 58 25.78 12.79 -4.18
N ALA A 59 26.73 12.24 -3.41
CA ALA A 59 27.77 13.04 -2.75
C ALA A 59 28.70 13.76 -3.73
N ARG A 60 28.94 13.18 -4.91
CA ARG A 60 29.76 13.81 -5.97
C ARG A 60 29.01 14.94 -6.66
N THR A 61 27.71 14.77 -6.88
CA THR A 61 26.90 15.72 -7.66
C THR A 61 26.33 16.85 -6.81
N HIS A 62 25.83 16.55 -5.61
CA HIS A 62 25.13 17.50 -4.73
C HIS A 62 25.87 17.76 -3.40
N GLY A 63 27.11 17.27 -3.27
CA GLY A 63 27.94 17.48 -2.09
C GLY A 63 27.70 16.49 -0.95
N ARG A 64 28.67 16.45 -0.02
CA ARG A 64 28.68 15.51 1.10
C ARG A 64 27.59 15.79 2.13
N GLU A 65 27.22 17.06 2.30
CA GLU A 65 26.21 17.48 3.28
C GLU A 65 24.84 16.91 2.94
N LEU A 66 24.34 17.13 1.72
CA LEU A 66 23.06 16.59 1.26
C LEU A 66 23.07 15.05 1.30
N ALA A 67 24.17 14.42 0.87
CA ALA A 67 24.30 12.96 0.97
C ALA A 67 24.27 12.45 2.43
N SER A 68 24.73 13.25 3.39
CA SER A 68 24.63 12.93 4.82
C SER A 68 23.19 13.06 5.33
N GLN A 69 22.47 14.13 4.93
CA GLN A 69 21.06 14.32 5.27
C GLN A 69 20.19 13.17 4.74
N VAL A 70 20.39 12.78 3.47
CA VAL A 70 19.69 11.62 2.88
C VAL A 70 20.02 10.34 3.64
N ARG A 71 21.30 10.10 3.96
CA ARG A 71 21.69 8.91 4.72
C ARG A 71 21.04 8.86 6.11
N ASP A 72 20.96 10.00 6.78
CA ASP A 72 20.32 10.12 8.08
C ASP A 72 18.82 9.83 8.00
N ASP A 73 18.11 10.38 7.02
CA ASP A 73 16.70 10.06 6.78
C ASP A 73 16.51 8.55 6.46
N LEU A 74 17.39 7.94 5.66
CA LEU A 74 17.32 6.50 5.34
C LEU A 74 17.54 5.61 6.57
N ARG A 75 18.42 5.99 7.51
CA ARG A 75 18.64 5.24 8.76
C ARG A 75 17.40 5.20 9.64
N HIS A 76 16.53 6.20 9.54
CA HIS A 76 15.33 6.34 10.35
C HIS A 76 14.04 5.99 9.58
N LEU A 77 14.16 5.59 8.31
CA LEU A 77 13.06 5.09 7.51
C LEU A 77 12.51 3.80 8.13
N ALA A 78 11.20 3.77 8.42
CA ALA A 78 10.41 2.59 8.73
C ALA A 78 9.65 2.15 7.46
N PRO A 79 10.22 1.26 6.63
CA PRO A 79 9.69 0.94 5.30
C PRO A 79 8.41 0.11 5.35
N ASP A 80 8.23 -0.71 6.38
CA ASP A 80 7.00 -1.42 6.73
C ASP A 80 5.86 -0.45 7.09
N LEU A 81 6.15 0.57 7.90
CA LEU A 81 5.19 1.65 8.17
C LEU A 81 4.88 2.45 6.91
N LEU A 82 5.89 2.78 6.10
CA LEU A 82 5.69 3.47 4.82
C LEU A 82 4.75 2.67 3.90
N ARG A 83 5.01 1.37 3.72
CA ARG A 83 4.19 0.48 2.88
C ARG A 83 2.73 0.45 3.32
N TRP A 84 2.47 0.49 4.62
CA TRP A 84 1.12 0.57 5.17
C TRP A 84 0.39 1.85 4.70
N GLN A 85 1.09 2.99 4.74
CA GLN A 85 0.54 4.32 4.44
C GLN A 85 0.49 4.66 2.93
N MET A 86 1.00 3.78 2.08
CA MET A 86 0.96 4.00 0.63
C MET A 86 -0.48 4.01 0.10
N PRO A 87 -0.80 4.87 -0.89
CA PRO A 87 -2.16 4.94 -1.44
C PRO A 87 -2.61 3.62 -2.05
N ARG A 88 -3.86 3.23 -1.77
CA ARG A 88 -4.46 1.97 -2.21
C ARG A 88 -5.78 2.19 -2.96
N ILE A 89 -6.17 1.21 -3.75
CA ILE A 89 -7.43 1.19 -4.49
C ILE A 89 -8.37 0.12 -3.93
N ALA A 90 -9.63 0.47 -3.78
CA ALA A 90 -10.70 -0.47 -3.44
C ALA A 90 -11.08 -1.32 -4.68
N PRO A 91 -11.69 -2.51 -4.49
CA PRO A 91 -12.06 -3.13 -3.20
C PRO A 91 -10.96 -4.00 -2.59
N ASP A 92 -9.89 -4.28 -3.33
CA ASP A 92 -8.88 -5.28 -2.93
C ASP A 92 -7.74 -4.69 -2.09
N GLY A 93 -7.61 -3.36 -2.02
CA GLY A 93 -6.60 -2.73 -1.18
C GLY A 93 -5.19 -2.83 -1.73
N LEU A 94 -5.08 -3.06 -3.04
CA LEU A 94 -3.83 -3.05 -3.77
C LEU A 94 -3.28 -1.62 -3.87
N LEU A 95 -1.96 -1.49 -3.89
CA LEU A 95 -1.22 -0.27 -4.11
C LEU A 95 -1.68 0.38 -5.41
N ARG A 96 -1.95 1.68 -5.33
CA ARG A 96 -2.30 2.47 -6.50
C ARG A 96 -1.08 2.53 -7.44
N PRO A 97 -1.21 2.11 -8.71
CA PRO A 97 -0.09 2.05 -9.63
C PRO A 97 0.32 3.44 -10.16
N GLY A 98 1.56 3.53 -10.65
CA GLY A 98 2.09 4.65 -11.43
C GLY A 98 2.32 5.94 -10.63
N LEU A 99 2.43 5.88 -9.31
CA LEU A 99 2.62 7.05 -8.46
C LEU A 99 4.10 7.40 -8.31
N THR A 100 4.39 8.69 -8.20
CA THR A 100 5.63 9.20 -7.58
C THR A 100 5.22 10.05 -6.40
N ILE A 101 5.73 9.71 -5.21
CA ILE A 101 5.39 10.36 -3.93
C ILE A 101 6.68 10.88 -3.29
N ALA A 102 6.70 12.15 -2.90
CA ALA A 102 7.82 12.71 -2.15
C ALA A 102 7.77 12.27 -0.68
N LEU A 103 8.88 11.74 -0.19
CA LEU A 103 9.14 11.46 1.23
C LEU A 103 9.86 12.62 1.90
N ALA A 104 10.81 13.25 1.22
CA ALA A 104 11.57 14.38 1.75
C ALA A 104 12.05 15.29 0.61
N ARG A 105 12.24 16.57 0.93
CA ARG A 105 12.80 17.59 0.03
C ARG A 105 14.08 18.16 0.65
N TYR A 106 15.15 18.22 -0.13
CA TYR A 106 16.46 18.74 0.25
C TYR A 106 16.83 19.93 -0.64
N GLY A 107 17.38 20.98 -0.04
CA GLY A 107 17.70 22.24 -0.73
C GLY A 107 16.49 23.15 -0.95
N ARG A 108 16.76 24.45 -1.15
CA ARG A 108 15.75 25.48 -1.44
C ARG A 108 15.72 25.87 -2.92
N GLN A 109 16.90 26.01 -3.53
CA GLN A 109 17.09 26.22 -4.96
C GLN A 109 17.39 24.84 -5.58
N ASP A 110 16.68 24.49 -6.66
CA ASP A 110 16.77 23.18 -7.34
C ASP A 110 16.65 21.97 -6.40
N PRO A 111 15.48 21.78 -5.78
CA PRO A 111 15.30 20.77 -4.75
C PRO A 111 15.47 19.35 -5.28
N VAL A 112 16.23 18.55 -4.54
CA VAL A 112 16.30 17.10 -4.69
C VAL A 112 15.28 16.47 -3.75
N HIS A 113 14.51 15.52 -4.25
CA HIS A 113 13.49 14.82 -3.48
C HIS A 113 13.89 13.36 -3.28
N LEU A 114 13.77 12.87 -2.05
CA LEU A 114 13.65 11.43 -1.81
C LEU A 114 12.22 11.04 -2.15
N VAL A 115 12.05 10.09 -3.05
CA VAL A 115 10.74 9.69 -3.55
C VAL A 115 10.55 8.18 -3.45
N VAL A 116 9.29 7.77 -3.31
CA VAL A 116 8.87 6.40 -3.60
C VAL A 116 7.99 6.35 -4.83
N ARG A 117 8.08 5.25 -5.57
CA ARG A 117 7.31 5.02 -6.77
C ARG A 117 6.58 3.69 -6.73
N THR A 118 5.36 3.69 -7.22
CA THR A 118 4.66 2.45 -7.55
C THR A 118 4.74 2.22 -9.06
N PRO A 119 5.04 0.98 -9.51
CA PRO A 119 5.10 0.67 -10.92
C PRO A 119 3.77 0.97 -11.64
N PRO A 120 3.78 1.19 -12.96
CA PRO A 120 2.56 1.26 -13.74
C PRO A 120 1.76 -0.05 -13.62
N ALA A 121 0.46 -0.01 -13.90
CA ALA A 121 -0.45 -1.14 -13.62
C ALA A 121 -0.03 -2.45 -14.31
N TRP A 122 0.56 -2.36 -15.50
CA TRP A 122 1.05 -3.54 -16.24
C TRP A 122 2.33 -4.16 -15.66
N ALA A 123 3.03 -3.45 -14.78
CA ALA A 123 4.28 -3.85 -14.13
C ALA A 123 4.18 -3.81 -12.60
N ASP A 124 2.96 -3.90 -12.04
CA ASP A 124 2.66 -3.75 -10.61
C ASP A 124 3.56 -4.61 -9.68
N GLY A 125 4.12 -5.69 -10.23
CA GLY A 125 5.23 -6.45 -9.67
C GLY A 125 4.88 -7.23 -8.42
N GLY A 126 3.58 -7.47 -8.17
CA GLY A 126 3.15 -7.99 -6.88
C GLY A 126 3.40 -6.97 -5.76
N GLN A 127 2.98 -5.72 -5.96
CA GLN A 127 2.96 -4.69 -4.92
C GLN A 127 4.37 -4.22 -4.50
N ARG A 128 5.29 -4.09 -5.46
CA ARG A 128 6.64 -3.55 -5.22
C ARG A 128 6.60 -2.03 -5.20
N ILE A 129 7.52 -1.44 -4.44
CA ILE A 129 7.71 0.00 -4.34
C ILE A 129 9.19 0.25 -4.63
N SER A 130 9.55 1.25 -5.43
CA SER A 130 10.95 1.68 -5.53
C SER A 130 11.20 2.95 -4.73
N LEU A 131 12.38 3.04 -4.13
CA LEU A 131 12.89 4.20 -3.39
C LEU A 131 14.01 4.83 -4.21
N ALA A 132 13.83 6.07 -4.65
CA ALA A 132 14.73 6.74 -5.57
C ALA A 132 14.94 8.21 -5.20
N LEU A 133 15.86 8.86 -5.89
CA LEU A 133 16.03 10.31 -5.84
C LEU A 133 15.42 10.94 -7.10
N TRP A 134 14.77 12.08 -6.93
CA TRP A 134 14.23 12.87 -8.03
C TRP A 134 14.80 14.28 -7.98
N ASP A 135 15.46 14.68 -9.05
CA ASP A 135 16.08 16.00 -9.21
C ASP A 135 15.27 16.83 -10.21
N THR A 136 14.82 18.01 -9.78
CA THR A 136 14.03 18.95 -10.59
C THR A 136 14.79 19.43 -11.83
N SER A 137 16.10 19.59 -11.70
CA SER A 137 16.98 20.12 -12.76
C SER A 137 17.38 19.08 -13.80
N ARG A 138 17.20 17.79 -13.50
CA ARG A 138 17.68 16.66 -14.30
C ARG A 138 16.58 15.64 -14.52
N LEU A 139 15.64 15.95 -15.40
CA LEU A 139 14.75 14.96 -15.99
C LEU A 139 15.56 14.00 -16.89
N GLY A 140 16.14 12.97 -16.27
CA GLY A 140 16.84 11.88 -16.97
C GLY A 140 15.90 11.09 -17.89
N ALA A 141 16.48 10.36 -18.86
CA ALA A 141 15.74 9.53 -19.81
C ALA A 141 14.86 8.46 -19.13
N GLU A 142 15.26 7.97 -17.94
CA GLU A 142 14.47 7.03 -17.11
C GLU A 142 13.12 7.61 -16.65
N ALA A 143 13.04 8.92 -16.42
CA ALA A 143 11.80 9.59 -16.04
C ALA A 143 10.79 9.67 -17.18
N ARG A 144 11.17 9.36 -18.43
CA ARG A 144 10.26 9.46 -19.60
C ARG A 144 9.30 8.27 -19.72
N HIS A 145 9.60 7.15 -19.06
CA HIS A 145 8.82 5.91 -19.18
C HIS A 145 7.85 5.68 -18.00
N HIS A 146 7.90 6.52 -16.96
CA HIS A 146 7.00 6.42 -15.80
C HIS A 146 5.75 7.30 -16.00
N PRO A 147 4.51 6.81 -15.79
CA PRO A 147 3.28 7.57 -16.09
C PRO A 147 3.19 8.93 -15.39
N HIS A 148 3.57 8.97 -14.11
CA HIS A 148 3.66 10.21 -13.33
C HIS A 148 5.09 10.38 -12.83
N PRO A 149 5.97 11.01 -13.61
CA PRO A 149 7.40 11.02 -13.30
C PRO A 149 7.80 12.03 -12.23
N ARG A 150 6.89 12.95 -11.89
CA ARG A 150 7.10 14.00 -10.89
C ARG A 150 6.22 13.74 -9.66
N PRO A 151 6.68 14.07 -8.44
CA PRO A 151 5.84 14.04 -7.26
C PRO A 151 4.56 14.87 -7.45
N GLY A 152 3.40 14.25 -7.23
CA GLY A 152 2.11 14.93 -7.34
C GLY A 152 1.73 15.70 -6.07
N PRO A 153 0.90 16.75 -6.16
CA PRO A 153 0.50 17.55 -5.00
C PRO A 153 -0.47 16.83 -4.05
N ARG A 154 -1.07 15.71 -4.48
CA ARG A 154 -2.05 14.96 -3.69
C ARG A 154 -1.42 14.10 -2.60
N PHE A 155 -0.28 13.47 -2.89
CA PHE A 155 0.38 12.53 -1.99
C PHE A 155 1.71 13.13 -1.54
N ARG A 156 1.67 13.85 -0.41
CA ARG A 156 2.79 14.64 0.13
C ARG A 156 3.27 14.04 1.46
N LEU A 157 3.97 12.90 1.39
CA LEU A 157 4.56 12.26 2.58
C LEU A 157 5.75 13.04 3.14
N ASP A 158 6.29 13.98 2.37
CA ASP A 158 7.24 15.00 2.80
C ASP A 158 6.68 15.98 3.84
N LEU A 159 5.36 16.23 3.81
CA LEU A 159 4.65 17.00 4.84
C LEU A 159 4.11 16.11 5.99
N HIS A 160 4.22 14.78 5.85
CA HIS A 160 3.69 13.78 6.77
C HIS A 160 4.76 12.76 7.18
N ARG A 161 5.93 13.26 7.62
CA ARG A 161 7.07 12.40 8.00
C ARG A 161 6.72 11.37 9.08
N HIS A 162 5.76 11.66 9.95
CA HIS A 162 5.27 10.74 10.98
C HIS A 162 4.67 9.43 10.43
N LEU A 163 4.42 9.35 9.12
CA LEU A 163 3.91 8.16 8.43
C LEU A 163 5.03 7.22 7.92
N TRP A 164 6.30 7.57 8.09
CA TRP A 164 7.42 6.73 7.62
C TRP A 164 8.75 6.96 8.36
N ASP A 165 8.98 8.11 8.99
CA ASP A 165 10.17 8.42 9.78
C ASP A 165 9.93 8.03 11.24
N ALA A 166 10.67 7.03 11.72
CA ALA A 166 10.52 6.50 13.08
C ALA A 166 10.75 7.55 14.18
N ARG A 167 11.55 8.60 13.92
CA ARG A 167 11.77 9.69 14.88
C ARG A 167 10.55 10.60 15.03
N ARG A 168 9.68 10.61 14.03
CA ARG A 168 8.53 11.52 13.92
C ARG A 168 7.20 10.81 14.15
N SER A 169 7.20 9.49 14.32
CA SER A 169 5.97 8.70 14.47
C SER A 169 5.12 9.12 15.66
N GLY A 170 5.72 9.70 16.71
CA GLY A 170 5.00 10.26 17.85
C GLY A 170 4.03 11.39 17.47
N GLU A 171 4.30 12.13 16.39
CA GLU A 171 3.39 13.18 15.91
C GLU A 171 2.07 12.61 15.37
N LEU A 172 2.02 11.31 15.04
CA LEU A 172 0.82 10.66 14.51
C LEU A 172 -0.40 10.91 15.41
N ARG A 173 -0.23 10.91 16.73
CA ARG A 173 -1.31 11.14 17.70
C ARG A 173 -1.99 12.48 17.46
N VAL A 174 -1.20 13.55 17.41
CA VAL A 174 -1.69 14.92 17.21
C VAL A 174 -2.18 15.10 15.77
N ARG A 175 -1.40 14.65 14.78
CA ARG A 175 -1.69 14.83 13.34
C ARG A 175 -2.90 14.04 12.84
N SER A 176 -3.28 12.97 13.54
CA SER A 176 -4.49 12.17 13.23
C SER A 176 -5.73 12.62 14.01
N GLY A 177 -5.60 13.54 14.97
CA GLY A 177 -6.71 13.94 15.83
C GLY A 177 -7.12 12.86 16.82
N ALA A 178 -6.18 12.03 17.29
CA ALA A 178 -6.46 10.94 18.24
C ALA A 178 -7.01 11.46 19.58
N ASP A 179 -6.54 12.63 20.03
CA ASP A 179 -6.98 13.29 21.27
C ASP A 179 -8.29 14.08 21.11
N ARG A 180 -8.84 14.14 19.90
CA ARG A 180 -10.08 14.88 19.65
C ARG A 180 -11.28 13.96 19.82
N PRO A 181 -12.39 14.46 20.40
CA PRO A 181 -13.64 13.72 20.40
C PRO A 181 -14.02 13.36 18.96
N THR A 182 -14.69 12.22 18.77
CA THR A 182 -15.36 11.91 17.50
C THR A 182 -16.44 12.95 17.28
N ALA A 183 -16.07 14.06 16.64
CA ALA A 183 -17.00 15.09 16.23
C ALA A 183 -17.97 14.50 15.20
N ASP A 184 -19.21 14.96 15.21
CA ASP A 184 -20.15 14.68 14.14
C ASP A 184 -19.51 15.16 12.83
N ALA A 185 -19.36 14.24 11.87
CA ALA A 185 -18.32 14.31 10.84
C ALA A 185 -18.46 15.47 9.85
N ASP A 186 -19.53 16.26 9.95
CA ASP A 186 -19.82 17.34 9.04
C ASP A 186 -20.99 18.21 9.55
N PRO A 187 -20.73 19.26 10.36
CA PRO A 187 -21.80 20.12 10.86
C PRO A 187 -22.57 20.89 9.75
N ARG A 188 -22.17 20.77 8.47
CA ARG A 188 -22.78 21.48 7.33
C ARG A 188 -23.33 20.58 6.23
N GLY A 189 -23.21 19.25 6.32
CA GLY A 189 -23.69 18.31 5.29
C GLY A 189 -23.00 18.44 3.91
N LEU A 190 -21.79 19.01 3.85
CA LEU A 190 -20.99 19.21 2.64
C LEU A 190 -20.13 17.99 2.23
N VAL A 191 -19.92 17.04 3.13
CA VAL A 191 -19.19 15.78 2.91
C VAL A 191 -20.20 14.70 2.53
N PRO A 192 -20.04 14.04 1.38
CA PRO A 192 -20.94 12.96 0.98
C PRO A 192 -20.99 11.84 2.05
N PRO A 193 -22.16 11.24 2.34
CA PRO A 193 -22.26 10.08 3.21
C PRO A 193 -21.28 8.97 2.79
N GLY A 194 -20.73 8.24 3.77
CA GLY A 194 -19.75 7.17 3.54
C GLY A 194 -18.29 7.65 3.41
N HIS A 195 -18.05 8.96 3.31
CA HIS A 195 -16.68 9.51 3.28
C HIS A 195 -16.23 9.91 4.69
N HIS A 196 -15.37 9.10 5.30
CA HIS A 196 -14.79 9.37 6.61
C HIS A 196 -13.68 10.42 6.52
N CYS A 197 -14.09 11.68 6.36
CA CYS A 197 -13.22 12.85 6.30
C CYS A 197 -12.82 13.34 7.69
N ALA A 198 -11.58 13.79 7.83
CA ALA A 198 -11.07 14.33 9.09
C ALA A 198 -11.19 15.86 9.11
N VAL A 199 -12.42 16.34 9.02
CA VAL A 199 -12.74 17.77 8.83
C VAL A 199 -12.17 18.64 9.96
N ASP A 200 -12.18 18.12 11.18
CA ASP A 200 -11.70 18.79 12.38
C ASP A 200 -10.23 19.23 12.28
N ARG A 201 -9.38 18.52 11.52
CA ARG A 201 -7.95 18.81 11.38
C ARG A 201 -7.56 19.48 10.07
N TRP A 202 -8.50 19.68 9.15
CA TRP A 202 -8.21 20.28 7.84
C TRP A 202 -7.57 21.67 7.96
N ALA A 203 -7.98 22.48 8.94
CA ALA A 203 -7.41 23.80 9.14
C ALA A 203 -5.92 23.76 9.52
N ASP A 204 -5.55 22.88 10.45
CA ASP A 204 -4.15 22.75 10.92
C ASP A 204 -3.24 22.22 9.80
N GLU A 205 -3.73 21.23 9.04
CA GLU A 205 -3.02 20.67 7.90
C GLU A 205 -2.90 21.67 6.73
N ALA A 206 -3.94 22.48 6.48
CA ALA A 206 -3.89 23.52 5.47
C ALA A 206 -2.87 24.62 5.81
N ARG A 207 -2.69 24.97 7.09
CA ARG A 207 -1.60 25.88 7.50
C ARG A 207 -0.21 25.31 7.19
N ILE A 208 -0.02 24.00 7.27
CA ILE A 208 1.25 23.36 6.88
C ILE A 208 1.46 23.49 5.37
N VAL A 209 0.43 23.20 4.58
CA VAL A 209 0.47 23.28 3.11
C VAL A 209 0.73 24.71 2.64
N LEU A 210 0.06 25.71 3.22
CA LEU A 210 0.26 27.12 2.88
C LEU A 210 1.67 27.57 3.23
N ARG A 211 2.18 27.22 4.42
CA ARG A 211 3.55 27.57 4.83
C ARG A 211 4.60 26.95 3.89
N ASP A 212 4.40 25.71 3.45
CA ASP A 212 5.26 25.08 2.44
C ASP A 212 5.24 25.83 1.10
N ALA A 213 4.09 26.42 0.74
CA ALA A 213 3.94 27.30 -0.43
C ALA A 213 4.40 28.75 -0.18
N GLY A 214 4.99 29.05 0.98
CA GLY A 214 5.45 30.41 1.34
C GLY A 214 4.31 31.38 1.68
N ARG A 215 3.15 30.86 2.11
CA ARG A 215 1.95 31.65 2.45
C ARG A 215 1.56 31.42 3.91
N THR A 216 1.10 32.47 4.59
CA THR A 216 0.52 32.38 5.94
C THR A 216 -1.00 32.19 5.90
N THR A 217 -1.65 32.65 4.84
CA THR A 217 -3.11 32.68 4.68
C THR A 217 -3.54 32.23 3.29
N GLY A 218 -4.84 32.03 3.10
CA GLY A 218 -5.43 31.75 1.79
C GLY A 218 -6.19 30.43 1.72
N SER A 219 -6.36 29.96 0.49
CA SER A 219 -7.25 28.84 0.18
C SER A 219 -6.50 27.59 -0.25
N VAL A 220 -7.00 26.43 0.20
CA VAL A 220 -6.52 25.09 -0.15
C VAL A 220 -7.69 24.27 -0.71
N THR A 221 -7.41 23.46 -1.72
CA THR A 221 -8.38 22.51 -2.29
C THR A 221 -8.39 21.21 -1.51
N VAL A 222 -9.56 20.75 -1.08
CA VAL A 222 -9.76 19.44 -0.47
C VAL A 222 -10.42 18.49 -1.47
N ARG A 223 -9.84 17.30 -1.67
CA ARG A 223 -10.32 16.29 -2.63
C ARG A 223 -10.86 15.08 -1.90
N ILE A 224 -12.19 14.94 -1.84
CA ILE A 224 -12.84 13.88 -1.05
C ILE A 224 -13.02 12.59 -1.87
N GLY A 225 -13.19 12.71 -3.19
CA GLY A 225 -13.44 11.56 -4.06
C GLY A 225 -13.41 11.92 -5.54
N ALA A 226 -13.93 11.02 -6.39
CA ALA A 226 -14.12 11.31 -7.80
C ALA A 226 -15.13 12.46 -7.96
N GLY A 227 -14.71 13.57 -8.58
CA GLY A 227 -15.59 14.72 -8.84
C GLY A 227 -15.86 15.65 -7.65
N HIS A 228 -15.66 15.20 -6.40
CA HIS A 228 -15.97 16.00 -5.21
C HIS A 228 -14.75 16.80 -4.71
N ARG A 229 -14.83 18.13 -4.85
CA ARG A 229 -13.82 19.08 -4.39
C ARG A 229 -14.45 20.18 -3.55
N LEU A 230 -13.80 20.51 -2.45
CA LEU A 230 -14.13 21.65 -1.60
C LEU A 230 -12.96 22.63 -1.58
N VAL A 231 -13.25 23.89 -1.24
CA VAL A 231 -12.25 24.91 -0.94
C VAL A 231 -12.33 25.22 0.54
N LEU A 232 -11.18 25.12 1.21
CA LEU A 232 -10.97 25.54 2.58
C LEU A 232 -10.22 26.87 2.56
N THR A 233 -10.83 27.92 3.07
CA THR A 233 -10.20 29.24 3.21
C THR A 233 -9.85 29.49 4.67
N LEU A 234 -8.56 29.71 4.92
CA LEU A 234 -8.07 30.17 6.20
C LEU A 234 -8.06 31.70 6.23
N PRO A 235 -8.67 32.32 7.25
CA PRO A 235 -8.67 33.77 7.39
C PRO A 235 -7.25 34.29 7.65
N ASP A 236 -7.07 35.58 7.42
CA ASP A 236 -5.88 36.28 7.88
C ASP A 236 -5.95 36.42 9.40
N ASP A 237 -4.95 35.91 10.09
CA ASP A 237 -4.76 36.15 11.52
C ASP A 237 -4.26 37.60 11.64
N GLY A 238 -5.12 38.58 11.34
CA GLY A 238 -4.77 39.99 11.49
C GLY A 238 -4.44 40.29 12.95
N ASP A 239 -3.48 41.20 13.19
CA ASP A 239 -2.99 41.65 14.51
C ASP A 239 -4.07 42.30 15.44
N GLY A 240 -5.36 42.15 15.13
CA GLY A 240 -6.46 42.70 15.90
C GLY A 240 -6.99 41.76 16.99
N PRO A 241 -7.65 42.28 18.03
CA PRO A 241 -8.18 41.50 19.17
C PRO A 241 -9.45 40.69 18.83
N ALA A 242 -9.71 40.41 17.55
CA ALA A 242 -10.86 39.62 17.12
C ALA A 242 -10.62 38.13 17.40
N PRO A 243 -11.64 37.35 17.80
CA PRO A 243 -11.49 35.91 17.96
C PRO A 243 -11.04 35.28 16.63
N PRO A 244 -10.20 34.23 16.66
CA PRO A 244 -9.72 33.57 15.44
C PRO A 244 -10.92 33.11 14.63
N SER A 245 -11.06 33.67 13.44
CA SER A 245 -12.18 33.34 12.56
C SER A 245 -12.09 31.86 12.18
N ALA A 246 -13.17 31.10 12.37
CA ALA A 246 -13.20 29.70 11.98
C ALA A 246 -12.97 29.54 10.47
N ALA A 247 -12.23 28.51 10.08
CA ALA A 247 -11.97 28.22 8.67
C ALA A 247 -13.29 28.06 7.89
N ARG A 248 -13.34 28.64 6.68
CA ARG A 248 -14.53 28.58 5.83
C ARG A 248 -14.40 27.46 4.82
N ILE A 249 -15.37 26.55 4.80
CA ILE A 249 -15.48 25.47 3.80
C ILE A 249 -16.58 25.81 2.81
N THR A 250 -16.27 25.77 1.52
CA THR A 250 -17.23 26.00 0.43
C THR A 250 -17.08 24.95 -0.69
N PRO A 251 -18.14 24.65 -1.45
CA PRO A 251 -18.01 23.89 -2.69
C PRO A 251 -17.04 24.57 -3.67
N ALA A 252 -16.32 23.77 -4.45
CA ALA A 252 -15.43 24.28 -5.47
C ALA A 252 -16.21 24.75 -6.73
N ALA A 253 -16.12 26.03 -7.08
CA ALA A 253 -16.74 26.58 -8.28
C ALA A 253 -15.88 26.30 -9.53
N GLY A 254 -16.25 25.29 -10.32
CA GLY A 254 -15.64 24.97 -11.62
C GLY A 254 -14.18 24.46 -11.57
N ALA A 255 -13.77 23.65 -12.55
CA ALA A 255 -12.44 23.01 -12.54
C ALA A 255 -11.26 24.00 -12.67
N GLY A 256 -11.47 25.18 -13.28
CA GLY A 256 -10.41 26.16 -13.59
C GLY A 256 -9.95 27.01 -12.39
N SER A 257 -10.87 27.43 -11.51
CA SER A 257 -10.55 28.27 -10.33
C SER A 257 -9.73 27.52 -9.26
N VAL A 258 -9.87 26.19 -9.24
CA VAL A 258 -9.31 25.29 -8.22
C VAL A 258 -7.90 24.81 -8.60
N ALA A 259 -7.55 24.84 -9.90
CA ALA A 259 -6.31 24.26 -10.39
C ALA A 259 -5.04 24.98 -9.91
N ALA A 260 -5.15 26.27 -9.54
CA ALA A 260 -4.03 27.08 -9.06
C ALA A 260 -3.83 27.04 -7.54
N LEU A 261 -4.79 26.46 -6.79
CA LEU A 261 -4.71 26.38 -5.33
C LEU A 261 -3.85 25.19 -4.89
N PRO A 262 -3.09 25.33 -3.79
CA PRO A 262 -2.49 24.17 -3.13
C PRO A 262 -3.55 23.12 -2.80
N VAL A 263 -3.17 21.84 -2.83
CA VAL A 263 -4.06 20.72 -2.55
C VAL A 263 -3.77 20.18 -1.16
N LEU A 264 -4.81 19.98 -0.35
CA LEU A 264 -4.70 19.29 0.92
C LEU A 264 -4.29 17.84 0.67
N PRO A 265 -3.20 17.35 1.28
CA PRO A 265 -2.75 15.99 1.05
C PRO A 265 -3.80 14.95 1.45
N ASP A 266 -3.79 13.82 0.75
CA ASP A 266 -4.73 12.72 0.95
C ASP A 266 -4.72 12.20 2.41
N ALA A 267 -3.51 12.07 2.98
CA ALA A 267 -3.27 11.69 4.37
C ALA A 267 -3.84 12.67 5.41
N ALA A 268 -4.09 13.93 5.02
CA ALA A 268 -4.74 14.95 5.84
C ALA A 268 -6.26 15.00 5.62
N THR A 269 -6.75 14.48 4.49
CA THR A 269 -8.14 14.62 4.08
C THR A 269 -9.06 13.60 4.77
N HIS A 270 -8.60 12.34 4.88
CA HIS A 270 -9.39 11.22 5.42
C HIS A 270 -8.95 10.82 6.82
N VAL A 271 -9.85 10.31 7.66
CA VAL A 271 -9.48 9.74 8.96
C VAL A 271 -8.43 8.64 8.76
N LEU A 272 -7.41 8.62 9.63
CA LEU A 272 -6.37 7.60 9.61
C LEU A 272 -7.01 6.21 9.78
N PRO A 273 -6.74 5.24 8.88
CA PRO A 273 -7.36 3.91 8.96
C PRO A 273 -7.18 3.21 10.30
N ASP A 274 -5.98 3.27 10.90
CA ASP A 274 -5.75 2.65 12.21
C ASP A 274 -6.56 3.31 13.33
N LEU A 275 -6.75 4.63 13.29
CA LEU A 275 -7.57 5.34 14.28
C LEU A 275 -9.05 5.00 14.12
N GLU A 276 -9.51 4.87 12.88
CA GLU A 276 -10.87 4.44 12.55
C GLU A 276 -11.15 3.02 13.06
N LEU A 277 -10.26 2.06 12.77
CA LEU A 277 -10.36 0.67 13.23
C LEU A 277 -10.32 0.54 14.76
N LEU A 278 -9.52 1.38 15.45
CA LEU A 278 -9.49 1.41 16.91
C LEU A 278 -10.80 1.95 17.49
N ARG A 279 -11.32 3.06 16.95
CA ARG A 279 -12.55 3.70 17.44
C ARG A 279 -13.77 2.79 17.29
N THR A 280 -13.81 1.96 16.24
CA THR A 280 -14.90 0.99 16.02
C THR A 280 -14.68 -0.33 16.76
N GLY A 281 -13.53 -0.53 17.43
CA GLY A 281 -13.19 -1.80 18.09
C GLY A 281 -12.90 -2.95 17.12
N ALA A 282 -12.81 -2.69 15.81
CA ALA A 282 -12.51 -3.69 14.79
C ALA A 282 -11.09 -4.25 14.90
N ILE A 283 -10.18 -3.52 15.57
CA ILE A 283 -8.85 -4.00 15.90
C ILE A 283 -8.43 -3.54 17.30
N ARG A 284 -7.54 -4.33 17.91
CA ARG A 284 -6.89 -3.94 19.16
C ARG A 284 -5.53 -3.31 18.90
N ALA A 285 -5.08 -2.45 19.82
CA ALA A 285 -3.80 -1.74 19.72
C ALA A 285 -2.59 -2.67 19.57
N GLU A 286 -2.63 -3.86 20.18
CA GLU A 286 -1.51 -4.82 20.14
C GLU A 286 -1.32 -5.45 18.76
N ARG A 287 -2.37 -5.43 17.92
CA ARG A 287 -2.29 -5.86 16.52
C ARG A 287 -1.80 -4.75 15.61
N LEU A 288 -1.66 -3.50 16.08
CA LEU A 288 -1.19 -2.38 15.28
C LEU A 288 0.31 -2.45 14.98
N HIS A 289 0.77 -1.63 14.04
CA HIS A 289 2.20 -1.46 13.81
C HIS A 289 2.80 -0.86 15.09
N PRO A 290 3.95 -1.32 15.62
CA PRO A 290 4.48 -0.89 16.92
C PRO A 290 4.60 0.64 17.06
N LEU A 291 5.11 1.33 16.04
CA LEU A 291 5.19 2.81 16.02
C LEU A 291 3.81 3.51 16.04
N VAL A 292 2.79 2.89 15.45
CA VAL A 292 1.41 3.41 15.46
C VAL A 292 0.76 3.13 16.81
N ALA A 293 0.92 1.91 17.33
CA ALA A 293 0.42 1.51 18.64
C ALA A 293 0.96 2.43 19.73
N ALA A 294 2.27 2.69 19.72
CA ALA A 294 2.93 3.60 20.66
C ALA A 294 2.37 5.03 20.61
N ALA A 295 1.99 5.52 19.42
CA ALA A 295 1.44 6.87 19.26
C ALA A 295 -0.05 6.96 19.66
N LEU A 296 -0.87 6.00 19.21
CA LEU A 296 -2.33 6.04 19.39
C LEU A 296 -2.78 5.47 20.75
N ALA A 297 -2.06 4.49 21.29
CA ALA A 297 -2.40 3.79 22.53
C ALA A 297 -1.17 3.60 23.46
N PRO A 298 -0.54 4.70 23.93
CA PRO A 298 0.70 4.65 24.70
C PRO A 298 0.59 3.83 25.99
N GLU A 299 -0.57 3.85 26.66
CA GLU A 299 -0.82 3.13 27.92
C GLU A 299 -0.83 1.59 27.75
N ARG A 300 -1.00 1.08 26.52
CA ARG A 300 -1.10 -0.35 26.21
C ARG A 300 0.11 -0.90 25.45
N ALA A 301 1.04 -0.03 25.03
CA ALA A 301 2.25 -0.42 24.30
C ALA A 301 3.30 -1.13 25.18
N ALA A 302 3.11 -1.13 26.52
CA ALA A 302 4.04 -1.73 27.48
C ALA A 302 3.85 -3.26 27.67
N THR A 303 2.76 -3.85 27.19
CA THR A 303 2.55 -5.30 27.21
C THR A 303 3.04 -5.92 25.91
N GLY A 304 4.13 -6.69 26.00
CA GLY A 304 4.82 -7.31 24.86
C GLY A 304 3.94 -8.22 24.00
N GLN A 305 4.42 -8.46 22.77
CA GLN A 305 3.75 -9.22 21.72
C GLN A 305 3.17 -10.56 22.20
N PRO A 306 1.88 -10.84 21.90
CA PRO A 306 1.41 -12.21 21.85
C PRO A 306 2.14 -12.89 20.69
N ARG A 307 2.92 -13.93 21.01
CA ARG A 307 3.41 -14.86 20.00
C ARG A 307 2.19 -15.52 19.37
N THR A 308 2.02 -15.40 18.06
CA THR A 308 1.11 -16.27 17.31
C THR A 308 1.63 -17.69 17.47
N SER A 309 0.95 -18.47 18.29
CA SER A 309 1.15 -19.91 18.38
C SER A 309 0.82 -20.53 17.03
N ASP A 310 1.84 -21.14 16.43
CA ASP A 310 1.73 -22.03 15.29
C ASP A 310 0.70 -23.12 15.62
N PRO A 311 -0.39 -23.28 14.85
CA PRO A 311 -1.29 -24.39 15.07
C PRO A 311 -0.50 -25.67 14.75
N ALA A 312 -0.22 -26.47 15.79
CA ALA A 312 0.33 -27.81 15.63
C ALA A 312 -0.42 -28.53 14.50
N VAL A 313 0.33 -29.00 13.49
CA VAL A 313 -0.19 -29.65 12.29
C VAL A 313 -1.01 -30.87 12.72
N ARG A 314 -2.33 -30.70 12.81
CA ARG A 314 -3.23 -31.81 13.08
C ARG A 314 -3.34 -32.63 11.79
N PRO A 315 -3.17 -33.95 11.84
CA PRO A 315 -3.31 -34.78 10.65
C PRO A 315 -4.72 -34.63 10.05
N HIS A 316 -4.78 -34.52 8.72
CA HIS A 316 -6.03 -34.42 7.98
C HIS A 316 -6.73 -35.79 7.98
N LEU A 317 -8.04 -35.82 8.25
CA LEU A 317 -8.81 -37.06 8.38
C LEU A 317 -9.65 -37.31 7.14
N VAL A 318 -9.60 -38.53 6.61
CA VAL A 318 -10.31 -38.95 5.38
C VAL A 318 -11.02 -40.28 5.63
N GLU A 319 -12.25 -40.41 5.16
CA GLU A 319 -12.95 -41.70 5.12
C GLU A 319 -12.43 -42.52 3.92
N CYS A 320 -11.75 -43.63 4.20
CA CYS A 320 -11.17 -44.53 3.21
C CYS A 320 -11.66 -45.96 3.48
N ARG A 321 -12.32 -46.59 2.49
CA ARG A 321 -12.83 -47.97 2.60
C ARG A 321 -13.69 -48.24 3.86
N GLY A 322 -14.42 -47.23 4.35
CA GLY A 322 -15.30 -47.34 5.52
C GLY A 322 -14.60 -47.12 6.88
N ALA A 323 -13.34 -46.71 6.88
CA ALA A 323 -12.59 -46.34 8.09
C ALA A 323 -12.00 -44.92 7.99
N ARG A 324 -11.74 -44.30 9.14
CA ARG A 324 -11.11 -42.97 9.25
C ARG A 324 -9.60 -43.10 9.20
N HIS A 325 -8.99 -42.63 8.11
CA HIS A 325 -7.55 -42.61 7.90
C HIS A 325 -6.99 -41.20 8.11
N ARG A 326 -5.72 -41.12 8.48
CA ARG A 326 -4.94 -39.91 8.76
C ARG A 326 -3.96 -39.67 7.62
N ILE A 327 -3.88 -38.42 7.20
CA ILE A 327 -2.86 -37.92 6.28
C ILE A 327 -2.01 -36.91 7.05
N GLY A 328 -0.69 -37.08 6.98
CA GLY A 328 0.26 -36.22 7.68
C GLY A 328 1.54 -36.02 6.88
N LEU A 329 2.38 -35.11 7.33
CA LEU A 329 3.70 -34.89 6.75
C LEU A 329 4.69 -35.89 7.34
N VAL A 330 5.38 -36.61 6.47
CA VAL A 330 6.56 -37.44 6.80
C VAL A 330 7.65 -37.05 5.81
N ASP A 331 8.83 -36.72 6.33
CA ASP A 331 9.99 -36.28 5.54
C ASP A 331 9.65 -35.20 4.49
N GLY A 332 8.83 -34.23 4.89
CA GLY A 332 8.49 -33.07 4.06
C GLY A 332 7.49 -33.34 2.93
N VAL A 333 6.79 -34.48 2.94
CA VAL A 333 5.76 -34.84 1.95
C VAL A 333 4.50 -35.34 2.63
N LEU A 334 3.32 -35.03 2.07
CA LEU A 334 2.05 -35.59 2.53
C LEU A 334 1.96 -37.09 2.23
N VAL A 335 1.76 -37.89 3.28
CA VAL A 335 1.60 -39.34 3.21
C VAL A 335 0.33 -39.80 3.94
N PRO A 336 -0.34 -40.86 3.45
CA PRO A 336 -1.40 -41.51 4.19
C PRO A 336 -0.78 -42.41 5.27
N LEU A 337 -0.92 -42.02 6.54
CA LEU A 337 -0.25 -42.65 7.69
C LEU A 337 -0.80 -44.04 8.05
N ASP A 338 -2.01 -44.34 7.60
CA ASP A 338 -2.73 -45.59 7.94
C ASP A 338 -2.70 -46.61 6.78
N HIS A 339 -1.78 -46.44 5.81
CA HIS A 339 -1.55 -47.38 4.72
C HIS A 339 -0.09 -47.83 4.67
N ASP A 340 0.14 -49.07 4.27
CA ASP A 340 1.49 -49.57 3.99
C ASP A 340 2.02 -48.95 2.67
N PRO A 341 3.31 -48.57 2.57
CA PRO A 341 3.87 -48.02 1.33
C PRO A 341 3.72 -48.91 0.09
N ASP A 342 3.76 -50.24 0.25
CA ASP A 342 3.57 -51.17 -0.86
C ASP A 342 2.10 -51.23 -1.31
N GLU A 343 1.16 -51.13 -0.35
CA GLU A 343 -0.26 -50.98 -0.65
C GLU A 343 -0.50 -49.70 -1.47
N ILE A 344 0.07 -48.57 -1.02
CA ILE A 344 -0.04 -47.30 -1.74
C ILE A 344 0.49 -47.40 -3.17
N ARG A 345 1.66 -48.03 -3.36
CA ARG A 345 2.25 -48.19 -4.69
C ARG A 345 1.36 -49.03 -5.62
N CYS A 346 0.77 -50.12 -5.11
CA CYS A 346 -0.17 -50.92 -5.88
C CYS A 346 -1.41 -50.11 -6.28
N GLU A 347 -1.96 -49.33 -5.36
CA GLU A 347 -3.16 -48.51 -5.59
C GLU A 347 -2.90 -47.37 -6.58
N GLU A 348 -1.70 -46.77 -6.56
CA GLU A 348 -1.28 -45.79 -7.57
C GLU A 348 -1.23 -46.41 -8.97
N LEU A 349 -0.66 -47.61 -9.13
CA LEU A 349 -0.65 -48.32 -10.41
C LEU A 349 -2.05 -48.70 -10.89
N LEU A 350 -2.91 -49.15 -9.98
CA LEU A 350 -4.30 -49.47 -10.31
C LEU A 350 -5.08 -48.21 -10.72
N ALA A 351 -4.80 -47.07 -10.11
CA ALA A 351 -5.42 -45.81 -10.47
C ALA A 351 -5.07 -45.37 -11.90
N GLU A 352 -3.86 -45.65 -12.40
CA GLU A 352 -3.49 -45.36 -13.79
C GLU A 352 -4.32 -46.17 -14.80
N LEU A 353 -4.72 -47.40 -14.43
CA LEU A 353 -5.51 -48.29 -15.30
C LEU A 353 -7.03 -48.07 -15.18
N THR A 354 -7.51 -47.78 -13.97
CA THR A 354 -8.95 -47.70 -13.65
C THR A 354 -9.48 -46.27 -13.53
N GLY A 355 -8.59 -45.28 -13.43
CA GLY A 355 -8.94 -43.87 -13.25
C GLY A 355 -9.50 -43.52 -11.88
N THR A 356 -9.60 -44.47 -10.93
CA THR A 356 -10.27 -44.26 -9.64
C THR A 356 -9.32 -44.58 -8.47
N PRO A 357 -8.45 -43.63 -8.07
CA PRO A 357 -7.57 -43.82 -6.91
C PRO A 357 -8.36 -43.89 -5.60
N LEU A 358 -7.74 -44.43 -4.54
CA LEU A 358 -8.32 -44.45 -3.19
C LEU A 358 -8.65 -43.04 -2.66
N PRO A 359 -9.65 -42.91 -1.76
CA PRO A 359 -9.99 -41.64 -1.12
C PRO A 359 -8.79 -40.90 -0.49
N CYS A 360 -7.86 -41.63 0.14
CA CYS A 360 -6.63 -41.03 0.68
C CYS A 360 -5.75 -40.40 -0.42
N LEU A 361 -5.54 -41.11 -1.53
CA LEU A 361 -4.76 -40.61 -2.68
C LEU A 361 -5.48 -39.46 -3.40
N GLN A 362 -6.82 -39.52 -3.48
CA GLN A 362 -7.65 -38.42 -3.99
C GLN A 362 -7.53 -37.17 -3.11
N ALA A 363 -7.52 -37.33 -1.79
CA ALA A 363 -7.37 -36.22 -0.85
C ALA A 363 -5.99 -35.57 -0.97
N ILE A 364 -4.92 -36.36 -1.11
CA ILE A 364 -3.57 -35.86 -1.36
C ILE A 364 -3.50 -35.12 -2.71
N ASP A 365 -4.06 -35.69 -3.78
CA ASP A 365 -4.08 -35.03 -5.09
C ASP A 365 -4.87 -33.70 -5.04
N ARG A 366 -6.04 -33.69 -4.37
CA ARG A 366 -6.82 -32.47 -4.15
C ARG A 366 -6.03 -31.42 -3.38
N ALA A 367 -5.32 -31.79 -2.32
CA ALA A 367 -4.49 -30.86 -1.55
C ALA A 367 -3.41 -30.21 -2.44
N HIS A 368 -2.77 -30.98 -3.33
CA HIS A 368 -1.75 -30.46 -4.24
C HIS A 368 -2.31 -29.54 -5.34
N ARG A 369 -3.55 -29.77 -5.82
CA ARG A 369 -4.13 -29.00 -6.94
C ARG A 369 -4.94 -27.80 -6.49
N ARG A 370 -5.80 -27.99 -5.48
CA ARG A 370 -6.75 -27.00 -4.98
C ARG A 370 -6.86 -27.11 -3.46
N PRO A 371 -5.83 -26.67 -2.73
CA PRO A 371 -5.87 -26.69 -1.28
C PRO A 371 -6.97 -25.75 -0.75
N ASP A 372 -7.55 -26.07 0.40
CA ASP A 372 -8.59 -25.23 1.03
C ASP A 372 -8.06 -23.83 1.38
N CYS A 373 -6.74 -23.70 1.59
CA CYS A 373 -6.07 -22.42 1.84
C CYS A 373 -5.79 -21.60 0.56
N LEU A 374 -6.17 -22.06 -0.64
CA LEU A 374 -5.84 -21.41 -1.91
C LEU A 374 -6.26 -19.94 -1.95
N THR A 375 -7.43 -19.61 -1.39
CA THR A 375 -7.88 -18.21 -1.29
C THR A 375 -6.88 -17.39 -0.49
N GLY A 376 -6.47 -17.83 0.70
CA GLY A 376 -5.49 -17.13 1.53
C GLY A 376 -4.08 -17.07 0.91
N VAL A 377 -3.72 -18.02 0.05
CA VAL A 377 -2.47 -17.98 -0.73
C VAL A 377 -2.57 -16.91 -1.83
N ARG A 378 -3.68 -16.86 -2.57
CA ARG A 378 -3.95 -15.83 -3.59
C ARG A 378 -3.88 -14.42 -3.00
N GLU A 379 -4.58 -14.20 -1.88
CA GLU A 379 -4.56 -12.92 -1.16
C GLU A 379 -3.14 -12.45 -0.84
N ARG A 380 -2.31 -13.34 -0.28
CA ARG A 380 -0.92 -13.04 0.04
C ARG A 380 -0.10 -12.71 -1.20
N LEU A 381 -0.24 -13.50 -2.27
CA LEU A 381 0.47 -13.26 -3.54
C LEU A 381 0.06 -11.94 -4.20
N ASP A 382 -1.22 -11.60 -4.17
CA ASP A 382 -1.75 -10.35 -4.72
C ASP A 382 -1.27 -9.14 -3.91
N HIS A 383 -1.10 -9.30 -2.60
CA HIS A 383 -0.56 -8.28 -1.70
C HIS A 383 0.98 -8.25 -1.63
N GLY A 384 1.67 -9.15 -2.34
CA GLY A 384 3.13 -9.23 -2.41
C GLY A 384 3.81 -9.99 -1.26
N ASP A 385 3.04 -10.65 -0.39
CA ASP A 385 3.54 -11.52 0.69
C ASP A 385 3.86 -12.93 0.16
N ILE A 386 4.90 -13.02 -0.68
CA ILE A 386 5.35 -14.31 -1.25
C ILE A 386 5.83 -15.25 -0.15
N ALA A 387 6.54 -14.74 0.85
CA ALA A 387 7.07 -15.56 1.94
C ALA A 387 5.94 -16.19 2.76
N GLY A 388 4.92 -15.43 3.14
CA GLY A 388 3.75 -15.97 3.83
C GLY A 388 2.93 -16.91 2.95
N ALA A 389 2.81 -16.63 1.65
CA ALA A 389 2.12 -17.54 0.72
C ALA A 389 2.82 -18.90 0.64
N LEU A 390 4.15 -18.91 0.50
CA LEU A 390 4.95 -20.13 0.46
C LEU A 390 4.91 -20.86 1.81
N ALA A 391 5.04 -20.16 2.95
CA ALA A 391 4.94 -20.78 4.26
C ALA A 391 3.59 -21.51 4.47
N VAL A 392 2.48 -20.94 3.99
CA VAL A 392 1.17 -21.61 4.04
C VAL A 392 1.16 -22.89 3.19
N VAL A 393 1.76 -22.85 2.00
CA VAL A 393 1.84 -24.01 1.10
C VAL A 393 2.77 -25.09 1.67
N GLU A 394 3.94 -24.70 2.18
CA GLU A 394 4.94 -25.60 2.78
C GLU A 394 4.39 -26.25 4.04
N ASN A 395 3.67 -25.52 4.90
CA ASN A 395 3.04 -26.10 6.09
C ASN A 395 1.92 -27.10 5.74
N LEU A 396 1.27 -26.93 4.58
CA LEU A 396 0.18 -27.80 4.15
C LEU A 396 0.67 -29.03 3.39
N LEU A 397 1.57 -28.85 2.42
CA LEU A 397 2.01 -29.90 1.49
C LEU A 397 3.36 -30.49 1.89
N GLY A 398 4.13 -29.76 2.69
CA GLY A 398 5.52 -30.03 3.02
C GLY A 398 6.48 -29.25 2.13
N PRO A 399 7.70 -28.96 2.62
CA PRO A 399 8.72 -28.19 1.88
C PRO A 399 9.20 -28.89 0.60
N ASP A 400 9.14 -30.22 0.55
CA ASP A 400 9.61 -31.02 -0.59
C ASP A 400 8.47 -31.43 -1.54
N ALA A 401 7.28 -30.86 -1.35
CA ALA A 401 6.11 -31.16 -2.18
C ALA A 401 6.31 -30.73 -3.63
N ARG A 402 6.09 -31.68 -4.55
CA ARG A 402 6.08 -31.39 -6.00
C ARG A 402 4.72 -30.83 -6.41
N LEU A 403 4.69 -29.57 -6.84
CA LEU A 403 3.46 -28.91 -7.30
C LEU A 403 2.87 -29.62 -8.52
N ARG A 404 1.66 -30.15 -8.35
CA ARG A 404 0.88 -30.76 -9.44
C ARG A 404 0.17 -29.69 -10.27
N GLY A 405 -0.21 -30.04 -11.50
CA GLY A 405 -0.99 -29.15 -12.35
C GLY A 405 -2.36 -28.83 -11.74
N GLY A 406 -2.71 -27.55 -11.68
CA GLY A 406 -3.97 -27.09 -11.12
C GLY A 406 -3.89 -25.65 -10.59
N PRO A 407 -5.00 -25.14 -10.02
CA PRO A 407 -5.11 -23.74 -9.62
C PRO A 407 -3.96 -23.23 -8.74
N LEU A 408 -3.46 -24.01 -7.78
CA LEU A 408 -2.33 -23.57 -6.95
C LEU A 408 -1.07 -23.26 -7.76
N ARG A 409 -0.71 -24.16 -8.68
CA ARG A 409 0.46 -23.99 -9.54
C ARG A 409 0.28 -22.79 -10.48
N ASP A 410 -0.92 -22.63 -11.04
CA ASP A 410 -1.24 -21.53 -11.95
C ASP A 410 -1.07 -20.17 -11.26
N GLU A 411 -1.50 -20.04 -10.00
CA GLU A 411 -1.33 -18.81 -9.22
C GLU A 411 0.14 -18.49 -8.93
N LEU A 412 0.92 -19.50 -8.52
CA LEU A 412 2.35 -19.34 -8.26
C LEU A 412 3.11 -18.97 -9.54
N GLU A 413 2.75 -19.58 -10.67
CA GLU A 413 3.32 -19.23 -11.98
C GLU A 413 2.92 -17.81 -12.41
N ALA A 414 1.67 -17.41 -12.20
CA ALA A 414 1.21 -16.04 -12.47
C ALA A 414 1.97 -15.02 -11.62
N ALA A 415 2.18 -15.28 -10.33
CA ALA A 415 2.97 -14.44 -9.45
C ALA A 415 4.44 -14.35 -9.91
N ALA A 416 5.05 -15.47 -10.32
CA ALA A 416 6.39 -15.49 -10.88
C ALA A 416 6.50 -14.64 -12.16
N ARG A 417 5.53 -14.77 -13.08
CA ARG A 417 5.45 -13.96 -14.31
C ARG A 417 5.34 -12.47 -13.99
N ARG A 418 4.50 -12.05 -13.04
CA ARG A 418 4.40 -10.64 -12.58
C ARG A 418 5.74 -10.10 -12.10
N ARG A 419 6.52 -10.91 -11.37
CA ARG A 419 7.85 -10.52 -10.88
C ARG A 419 8.86 -10.36 -12.01
N ILE A 420 8.82 -11.22 -13.03
CA ILE A 420 9.66 -11.09 -14.23
C ILE A 420 9.31 -9.80 -14.98
N THR A 421 8.02 -9.53 -15.21
CA THR A 421 7.55 -8.30 -15.86
C THR A 421 8.02 -7.05 -15.11
N TYR A 422 7.94 -7.06 -13.77
CA TYR A 422 8.47 -5.97 -12.95
C TYR A 422 9.99 -5.82 -13.06
N GLY A 423 10.73 -6.94 -13.07
CA GLY A 423 12.18 -6.93 -13.29
C GLY A 423 12.55 -6.27 -14.61
N LEU A 424 11.87 -6.64 -15.70
CA LEU A 424 12.06 -6.06 -17.04
C LEU A 424 11.74 -4.57 -17.06
N TYR A 425 10.64 -4.16 -16.40
CA TYR A 425 10.28 -2.75 -16.25
C TYR A 425 11.37 -1.96 -15.51
N ARG A 426 11.80 -2.46 -14.36
CA ARG A 426 12.79 -1.80 -13.51
C ARG A 426 14.15 -1.67 -14.20
N SER A 427 14.54 -2.66 -15.00
CA SER A 427 15.80 -2.61 -15.77
C SER A 427 15.69 -1.78 -17.05
N GLY A 428 14.53 -1.20 -17.37
CA GLY A 428 14.30 -0.48 -18.62
C GLY A 428 14.33 -1.37 -19.87
N LEU A 429 14.16 -2.69 -19.70
CA LEU A 429 14.19 -3.68 -20.79
C LEU A 429 12.78 -4.05 -21.29
N SER A 430 11.75 -3.53 -20.64
CA SER A 430 10.40 -3.52 -21.20
C SER A 430 10.40 -2.67 -22.47
N GLY A 431 9.99 -3.23 -23.60
CA GLY A 431 9.69 -2.48 -24.82
C GLY A 431 8.64 -1.37 -24.60
N PRO A 432 8.21 -0.65 -25.64
CA PRO A 432 7.16 0.37 -25.49
C PRO A 432 5.95 -0.24 -24.77
N ALA A 433 5.38 0.51 -23.82
CA ALA A 433 4.20 0.06 -23.07
C ALA A 433 3.11 -0.40 -24.06
N PRO A 434 2.35 -1.48 -23.74
CA PRO A 434 1.25 -1.93 -24.60
C PRO A 434 0.33 -0.75 -24.94
N GLU A 435 -0.06 -0.62 -26.22
CA GLU A 435 -0.76 0.56 -26.78
C GLU A 435 -2.07 0.94 -26.05
N TRP A 436 -2.60 0.06 -25.21
CA TRP A 436 -3.85 0.21 -24.45
C TRP A 436 -3.71 1.09 -23.19
N LEU A 437 -2.52 1.61 -22.89
CA LEU A 437 -2.22 2.42 -21.70
C LEU A 437 -1.82 3.86 -21.98
N HIS A 438 -1.87 4.30 -23.25
CA HIS A 438 -1.75 5.72 -23.54
C HIS A 438 -3.00 6.44 -23.04
N PRO A 439 -2.89 7.44 -22.14
CA PRO A 439 -3.93 8.45 -22.07
C PRO A 439 -4.08 8.99 -23.49
N ALA A 440 -5.33 9.07 -23.98
CA ALA A 440 -5.65 9.55 -25.31
C ALA A 440 -4.70 10.67 -25.71
N ARG A 441 -4.00 10.51 -26.84
CA ARG A 441 -3.18 11.59 -27.42
C ARG A 441 -4.00 12.88 -27.32
N PRO A 442 -3.42 14.00 -26.84
CA PRO A 442 -4.08 15.28 -26.97
C PRO A 442 -4.52 15.39 -28.42
N ARG A 443 -5.83 15.53 -28.65
CA ARG A 443 -6.31 15.85 -30.00
C ARG A 443 -5.47 17.06 -30.46
N PRO A 444 -4.88 17.01 -31.66
CA PRO A 444 -4.22 18.19 -32.22
C PRO A 444 -5.17 19.37 -32.04
N ASP A 445 -4.65 20.44 -31.47
CA ASP A 445 -5.34 21.71 -31.31
C ASP A 445 -5.62 22.19 -32.74
N ASP A 446 -6.78 21.79 -33.27
CA ASP A 446 -7.25 22.18 -34.60
C ASP A 446 -7.62 23.66 -34.45
N ARG A 447 -6.59 24.51 -34.50
CA ARG A 447 -6.68 25.96 -34.65
C ARG A 447 -7.33 26.24 -36.01
N ARG A 448 -8.63 26.01 -36.09
CA ARG A 448 -9.48 26.62 -37.09
C ARG A 448 -9.67 28.06 -36.65
N SER A 449 -8.76 28.90 -37.15
CA SER A 449 -8.95 30.33 -37.27
C SER A 449 -10.24 30.58 -38.03
N HIS A 450 -11.35 30.81 -37.31
CA HIS A 450 -12.57 31.34 -37.91
C HIS A 450 -12.32 32.84 -38.21
N PRO A 451 -12.33 33.27 -39.48
CA PRO A 451 -12.35 34.69 -39.81
C PRO A 451 -13.74 35.23 -39.44
N ARG A 452 -13.79 36.28 -38.63
CA ARG A 452 -15.00 37.08 -38.42
C ARG A 452 -15.29 37.81 -39.72
N HIS A 453 -16.32 37.39 -40.45
CA HIS A 453 -16.93 38.23 -41.47
C HIS A 453 -17.70 39.35 -40.78
N ALA A 454 -17.19 40.57 -40.94
CA ALA A 454 -17.97 41.78 -40.79
C ALA A 454 -18.92 41.88 -41.99
N THR A 455 -20.20 42.08 -41.74
CA THR A 455 -21.13 42.64 -42.71
C THR A 455 -21.68 43.94 -42.15
N HIS A 456 -21.21 45.04 -42.74
CA HIS A 456 -21.97 46.26 -42.90
C HIS A 456 -23.16 46.00 -43.84
N GLY A 457 -24.30 46.60 -43.51
CA GLY A 457 -25.54 46.55 -44.27
C GLY A 457 -26.69 46.99 -43.39
#